data_AF-A0A836Q2J7-F1
#
_entry.id   AF-A0A836Q2J7-F1
#
_cell.length_a   1.000
_cell.length_b   1.000
_cell.length_c   1.000
_cell.angle_alpha   90.00
_cell.angle_beta   90.00
_cell.angle_gamma   90.00
#
_symmetry.space_group_name_H-M   'P 1'
#
loop_
_entity.id
_entity.type
_entity.pdbx_description
1 polymer ?
#
loop_
_entity_poly.entity_id
_entity_poly.type
_entity_poly.pdbx_seq_one_letter_code
_entity_poly.pdbx_strand_id
1 'polypeptide(L)'
;MWPPMIELPLPESISSEEKARELIRMWHSEDGELTVTIDGWLDNPNVCGRLIVDLAVLIAKEYVATNVWRGTLEAALYRILSAADVEIQNPTNSPVLE
;
A
#
# COMPACT_ATOMS: atom_id res chain seq x y z
N MET A 1 -25.35 -4.10 12.53
CA MET A 1 -24.98 -5.22 11.64
C MET A 1 -23.88 -4.67 10.75
N TRP A 2 -22.63 -5.06 11.01
CA TRP A 2 -21.47 -4.54 10.28
C TRP A 2 -21.47 -5.08 8.85
N PRO A 3 -20.94 -4.33 7.87
CA PRO A 3 -20.71 -4.90 6.54
C PRO A 3 -19.76 -6.09 6.70
N PRO A 4 -19.99 -7.21 5.99
CA PRO A 4 -19.06 -8.33 6.00
C PRO A 4 -17.68 -7.84 5.58
N MET A 5 -16.60 -8.38 6.19
CA MET A 5 -15.24 -8.17 5.67
C MET A 5 -15.23 -8.51 4.18
N ILE A 6 -15.00 -7.50 3.33
CA ILE A 6 -14.95 -7.69 1.88
C ILE A 6 -13.50 -7.97 1.54
N GLU A 7 -13.13 -9.25 1.48
CA GLU A 7 -11.90 -9.66 0.84
C GLU A 7 -11.92 -9.19 -0.63
N LEU A 8 -10.85 -8.51 -1.07
CA LEU A 8 -10.74 -8.14 -2.47
C LEU A 8 -10.60 -9.40 -3.33
N PRO A 9 -11.38 -9.53 -4.42
CA PRO A 9 -11.27 -10.68 -5.30
C PRO A 9 -9.92 -10.67 -6.00
N LEU A 10 -9.49 -11.84 -6.48
CA LEU A 10 -8.36 -11.93 -7.41
C LEU A 10 -8.67 -11.09 -8.65
N PRO A 11 -7.74 -10.23 -9.12
CA PRO A 11 -7.92 -9.50 -10.36
C PRO A 11 -8.19 -10.46 -11.53
N GLU A 12 -9.16 -10.11 -12.39
CA GLU A 12 -9.54 -10.96 -13.52
C GLU A 12 -8.34 -11.31 -14.41
N SER A 13 -7.42 -10.36 -14.60
CA SER A 13 -6.22 -10.50 -15.41
C SER A 13 -5.27 -11.62 -14.96
N ILE A 14 -5.37 -12.06 -13.70
CA ILE A 14 -4.51 -13.13 -13.15
C ILE A 14 -5.29 -14.38 -12.73
N SER A 15 -6.62 -14.37 -12.86
CA SER A 15 -7.49 -15.47 -12.42
C SER A 15 -7.21 -16.81 -13.10
N SER A 16 -6.60 -16.80 -14.30
CA SER A 16 -6.22 -17.98 -15.07
C SER A 16 -4.70 -18.15 -15.25
N GLU A 17 -3.88 -17.33 -14.61
CA GLU A 17 -2.42 -17.32 -14.78
C GLU A 17 -1.75 -18.27 -13.76
N GLU A 18 -1.32 -19.46 -14.21
CA GLU A 18 -0.65 -20.46 -13.35
C GLU A 18 0.64 -19.94 -12.68
N LYS A 19 1.23 -18.86 -13.20
CA LYS A 19 2.45 -18.24 -12.69
C LYS A 19 2.21 -16.99 -11.86
N ALA A 20 0.95 -16.58 -11.69
CA ALA A 20 0.62 -15.44 -10.84
C ALA A 20 1.00 -15.74 -9.39
N ARG A 21 1.52 -14.72 -8.71
CA ARG A 21 1.88 -14.79 -7.30
C ARG A 21 1.30 -13.58 -6.58
N GLU A 22 0.67 -13.83 -5.45
CA GLU A 22 0.31 -12.76 -4.53
C GLU A 22 1.58 -12.24 -3.85
N LEU A 23 1.88 -10.96 -4.03
CA LEU A 23 3.10 -10.35 -3.48
C LEU A 23 2.88 -9.80 -2.07
N ILE A 24 1.71 -9.19 -1.84
CA ILE A 24 1.35 -8.58 -0.56
C ILE A 24 -0.16 -8.70 -0.34
N ARG A 25 -0.56 -8.92 0.92
CA ARG A 25 -1.95 -8.84 1.38
C ARG A 25 -1.98 -8.15 2.73
N MET A 26 -2.81 -7.12 2.84
CA MET A 26 -2.90 -6.26 4.03
C MET A 26 -4.33 -6.25 4.56
N TRP A 27 -4.50 -6.45 5.86
CA TRP A 27 -5.78 -6.38 6.57
C TRP A 27 -5.69 -5.34 7.66
N HIS A 28 -6.67 -4.45 7.73
CA HIS A 28 -6.78 -3.43 8.76
C HIS A 28 -8.11 -3.60 9.49
N SER A 29 -8.08 -3.72 10.82
CA SER A 29 -9.29 -3.80 11.66
C SER A 29 -9.78 -2.41 12.05
N GLU A 30 -11.05 -2.29 12.46
CA GLU A 30 -11.58 -1.01 12.98
C GLU A 30 -10.86 -0.56 14.25
N ASP A 31 -10.32 -1.50 15.03
CA ASP A 31 -9.55 -1.25 16.25
C ASP A 31 -8.10 -0.80 15.97
N GLY A 32 -7.73 -0.66 14.69
CA GLY A 32 -6.41 -0.18 14.25
C GLY A 32 -5.35 -1.28 14.15
N GLU A 33 -5.72 -2.56 14.26
CA GLU A 33 -4.78 -3.65 14.04
C GLU A 33 -4.48 -3.78 12.55
N LEU A 34 -3.20 -3.93 12.22
CA LEU A 34 -2.72 -4.15 10.85
C LEU A 34 -2.00 -5.49 10.78
N THR A 35 -2.48 -6.40 9.92
CA THR A 35 -1.80 -7.64 9.57
C THR A 35 -1.37 -7.60 8.11
N VAL A 36 -0.12 -8.01 7.84
CA VAL A 36 0.44 -8.02 6.48
C VAL A 36 1.12 -9.35 6.20
N THR A 37 0.80 -9.96 5.06
CA THR A 37 1.54 -11.09 4.49
C THR A 37 2.36 -10.59 3.31
N ILE A 38 3.65 -10.92 3.27
CA ILE A 38 4.63 -10.49 2.26
C ILE A 38 5.28 -11.73 1.64
N ASP A 39 5.28 -11.83 0.32
CA ASP A 39 5.99 -12.87 -0.41
C ASP A 39 7.49 -12.52 -0.56
N GLY A 40 8.36 -13.52 -0.44
CA GLY A 40 9.82 -13.33 -0.53
C GLY A 40 10.29 -12.81 -1.90
N TRP A 41 9.46 -12.84 -2.94
CA TRP A 41 9.79 -12.22 -4.22
C TRP A 41 9.96 -10.69 -4.12
N LEU A 42 9.41 -10.07 -3.07
CA LEU A 42 9.64 -8.66 -2.77
C LEU A 42 11.06 -8.35 -2.26
N ASP A 43 11.91 -9.36 -2.01
CA ASP A 43 13.35 -9.16 -1.82
C ASP A 43 14.04 -8.69 -3.11
N ASN A 44 13.38 -8.87 -4.27
CA ASN A 44 13.86 -8.33 -5.53
C ASN A 44 13.58 -6.81 -5.60
N PRO A 45 14.61 -5.94 -5.62
CA PRO A 45 14.44 -4.50 -5.55
C PRO A 45 13.66 -3.91 -6.73
N ASN A 46 13.71 -4.56 -7.90
CA ASN A 46 12.94 -4.11 -9.06
C ASN A 46 11.44 -4.32 -8.88
N VAL A 47 11.06 -5.45 -8.26
CA VAL A 47 9.66 -5.78 -8.00
C VAL A 47 9.12 -4.92 -6.87
N CYS A 48 9.86 -4.85 -5.77
CA CYS A 48 9.51 -4.02 -4.62
C CYS A 48 9.41 -2.53 -5.00
N GLY A 49 10.41 -2.01 -5.73
CA GLY A 49 10.40 -0.63 -6.20
C GLY A 49 9.19 -0.31 -7.08
N ARG A 50 8.80 -1.24 -7.97
CA ARG A 50 7.61 -1.06 -8.80
C ARG A 50 6.31 -1.04 -7.97
N LEU A 51 6.18 -1.97 -7.03
CA LEU A 51 5.03 -2.02 -6.12
C LEU A 51 4.85 -0.71 -5.34
N ILE A 52 5.94 -0.17 -4.78
CA ILE A 52 5.91 1.09 -4.02
C ILE A 52 5.42 2.25 -4.90
N VAL A 53 5.91 2.34 -6.14
CA VAL A 53 5.49 3.38 -7.08
C VAL A 53 4.01 3.25 -7.44
N ASP A 54 3.56 2.05 -7.77
CA ASP A 54 2.16 1.81 -8.15
C ASP A 54 1.20 2.12 -6.98
N LEU A 55 1.58 1.75 -5.75
CA LEU A 55 0.84 2.10 -4.53
C LEU A 55 0.79 3.61 -4.29
N ALA A 56 1.92 4.31 -4.39
CA ALA A 56 1.98 5.76 -4.19
C ALA A 56 1.08 6.50 -5.19
N VAL A 57 1.08 6.08 -6.45
CA VAL A 57 0.21 6.65 -7.49
C VAL A 57 -1.27 6.35 -7.21
N LEU A 58 -1.61 5.13 -6.77
CA LEU A 58 -2.99 4.76 -6.43
C LEU A 58 -3.51 5.61 -5.27
N ILE A 59 -2.73 5.76 -4.19
CA ILE A 59 -3.10 6.59 -3.02
C ILE A 59 -3.26 8.05 -3.44
N ALA A 60 -2.38 8.57 -4.30
CA ALA A 60 -2.48 9.94 -4.80
C ALA A 60 -3.77 10.16 -5.61
N LYS A 61 -4.17 9.19 -6.45
CA LYS A 61 -5.46 9.23 -7.17
C LYS A 61 -6.64 9.24 -6.21
N GLU A 62 -6.60 8.44 -5.16
CA GLU A 62 -7.68 8.34 -4.18
C GLU A 62 -7.83 9.63 -3.35
N TYR A 63 -6.72 10.28 -2.98
CA TYR A 63 -6.75 11.60 -2.32
C TYR A 63 -7.54 12.64 -3.12
N VAL A 64 -7.33 12.65 -4.44
CA VAL A 64 -8.02 13.58 -5.35
C VAL A 64 -9.48 13.16 -5.55
N ALA A 65 -9.75 11.86 -5.67
CA ALA A 65 -11.10 11.35 -5.91
C ALA A 65 -12.05 11.55 -4.72
N THR A 66 -11.55 11.34 -3.49
CA THR A 66 -12.35 11.40 -2.25
C THR A 66 -12.54 12.82 -1.71
N ASN A 67 -11.91 13.83 -2.31
CA ASN A 67 -11.86 15.22 -1.81
C ASN A 67 -11.33 15.36 -0.37
N VAL A 68 -10.69 14.33 0.20
CA VAL A 68 -9.99 14.39 1.50
C VAL A 68 -8.89 15.45 1.45
N TRP A 69 -8.31 15.66 0.27
CA TRP A 69 -7.35 16.72 0.01
C TRP A 69 -7.70 17.46 -1.28
N ARG A 70 -7.66 18.80 -1.24
CA ARG A 70 -7.92 19.65 -2.40
C ARG A 70 -6.60 20.01 -3.08
N GLY A 71 -6.34 19.41 -4.24
CA GLY A 71 -5.21 19.76 -5.09
C GLY A 71 -5.05 18.81 -6.27
N THR A 72 -3.90 18.85 -6.95
CA THR A 72 -3.64 18.04 -8.14
C THR A 72 -3.01 16.69 -7.79
N LEU A 73 -3.11 15.72 -8.70
CA LEU A 73 -2.47 14.40 -8.53
C LEU A 73 -0.97 14.52 -8.24
N GLU A 74 -0.27 15.43 -8.93
CA GLU A 74 1.17 15.67 -8.76
C GLU A 74 1.49 16.17 -7.36
N ALA A 75 0.69 17.10 -6.83
CA ALA A 75 0.90 17.63 -5.49
C ALA A 75 0.52 16.62 -4.39
N ALA A 76 -0.46 15.73 -4.64
CA ALA A 76 -0.72 14.59 -3.75
C ALA A 76 0.45 13.60 -3.73
N LEU A 77 1.00 13.26 -4.90
CA LEU A 77 2.15 12.37 -5.01
C LEU A 77 3.39 12.98 -4.34
N TYR A 78 3.67 14.26 -4.56
CA TYR A 78 4.76 14.97 -3.90
C TYR A 78 4.63 14.89 -2.37
N ARG A 79 3.42 15.05 -1.83
CA ARG A 79 3.16 14.95 -0.39
C ARG A 79 3.46 13.55 0.15
N ILE A 80 3.05 12.50 -0.56
CA ILE A 80 3.32 11.10 -0.17
C ILE A 80 4.83 10.84 -0.13
N LEU A 81 5.55 11.23 -1.19
CA LEU A 81 7.01 11.04 -1.27
C LEU A 81 7.75 11.86 -0.20
N SER A 82 7.29 13.08 0.10
CA SER A 82 7.86 13.90 1.16
C SER A 82 7.65 13.28 2.55
N ALA A 83 6.47 12.69 2.81
CA ALA A 83 6.20 11.99 4.05
C ALA A 83 7.09 10.73 4.21
N ALA A 84 7.29 9.99 3.11
CA ALA A 84 8.19 8.84 3.10
C ALA A 84 9.65 9.25 3.38
N ASP A 85 10.14 10.34 2.78
CA ASP A 85 11.49 10.86 3.03
C ASP A 85 11.67 11.28 4.51
N VAL A 86 10.68 11.95 5.09
CA VAL A 86 10.69 12.33 6.51
C VAL A 86 10.75 11.09 7.42
N GLU A 87 9.96 10.05 7.16
CA GLU A 87 9.96 8.81 7.94
C GLU A 87 11.28 8.04 7.78
N ILE A 88 11.90 8.05 6.58
CA ILE A 88 13.22 7.44 6.36
C ILE A 88 14.30 8.18 7.17
N GLN A 89 14.25 9.51 7.19
CA GLN A 89 15.23 10.33 7.91
C GLN A 89 15.01 10.30 9.43
N ASN A 90 13.75 10.19 9.88
CA ASN A 90 13.36 10.20 11.28
C ASN A 90 12.29 9.13 11.55
N PRO A 91 12.68 7.84 11.65
CA PRO A 91 11.73 6.75 11.86
C PRO A 91 10.91 6.95 13.14
N THR A 92 9.59 6.92 13.02
CA THR A 92 8.67 7.10 14.16
C THR A 92 8.40 5.78 14.88
N ASN A 93 8.58 4.65 14.18
CA ASN A 93 8.63 3.33 14.77
C ASN A 93 10.08 2.96 15.12
N SER A 94 10.48 3.19 16.37
CA SER A 94 11.69 2.53 16.89
C SER A 94 11.39 1.03 16.99
N PRO A 95 12.27 0.11 16.53
CA PRO A 95 12.16 -1.27 16.93
C PRO A 95 12.21 -1.28 18.47
N VAL A 96 11.19 -1.85 19.10
CA VAL A 96 11.34 -2.34 20.47
C VAL A 96 12.39 -3.43 20.34
N LEU A 97 13.65 -3.09 20.62
CA LEU A 97 14.71 -4.06 20.78
C LEU A 97 14.34 -4.89 22.00
N GLU A 98 13.71 -6.04 21.78
CA GLU A 98 13.75 -7.16 22.73
C GLU A 98 15.08 -7.90 22.61
#